data_AF-A0A8T5K5R8-F1
#
_entry.id   AF-A0A8T5K5R8-F1
#
_cell.length_a   1.000
_cell.length_b   1.000
_cell.length_c   1.000
_cell.angle_alpha   90.00
_cell.angle_beta   90.00
_cell.angle_gamma   90.00
#
_symmetry.space_group_name_H-M   'P 1'
#
loop_
_entity.id
_entity.type
_entity.pdbx_description
1 polymer ?
#
loop_
_entity_poly.entity_id
_entity_poly.type
_entity_poly.pdbx_seq_one_letter_code
_entity_poly.pdbx_strand_id
1 'polypeptide(L)'
;METKDTRISSMENAPTRPYKEWRAGNVKIAIWKNKKTMEDGSEIEYKSASLTRSYRKQGEDLWRHDVINLRRNDIQKAILVLNKAQEDLILSDDSKDEE
;
A
#
# COMPACT_ATOMS: atom_id res chain seq x y z
N MET A 1 34.06 -1.45 -27.98
CA MET A 1 32.92 -2.38 -28.11
C MET A 1 32.06 -2.13 -26.89
N GLU A 2 31.12 -1.18 -27.01
CA GLU A 2 30.42 -0.57 -25.88
C GLU A 2 28.98 -1.09 -25.89
N THR A 3 28.65 -1.91 -24.90
CA THR A 3 27.33 -2.53 -24.74
C THR A 3 26.31 -1.47 -24.35
N LYS A 4 25.39 -1.15 -25.26
CA LYS A 4 24.21 -0.31 -24.99
C LYS A 4 23.29 -1.03 -24.01
N ASP A 5 23.38 -0.60 -22.76
CA ASP A 5 22.45 -0.96 -21.68
C ASP A 5 21.05 -0.44 -22.04
N THR A 6 20.27 -1.28 -22.71
CA THR A 6 18.87 -0.98 -23.05
C THR A 6 18.05 -1.20 -21.79
N ARG A 7 18.07 -0.22 -20.88
CA ARG A 7 17.07 -0.13 -19.80
C ARG A 7 15.76 0.28 -20.45
N ILE A 8 14.91 -0.72 -20.70
CA ILE A 8 13.53 -0.55 -21.15
C ILE A 8 12.82 0.34 -20.11
N SER A 9 12.66 1.61 -20.47
CA SER A 9 11.84 2.60 -19.76
C SER A 9 10.40 2.12 -19.77
N SER A 10 9.95 1.55 -18.65
CA SER A 10 8.56 1.12 -18.44
C SER A 10 7.90 1.85 -17.26
N MET A 11 8.41 3.03 -16.88
CA MET A 11 7.96 3.80 -15.71
C MET A 11 7.42 5.20 -16.06
N GLU A 12 6.81 5.42 -17.22
CA GLU A 12 6.33 6.77 -17.61
C GLU A 12 4.86 7.08 -17.29
N ASN A 13 4.08 6.14 -16.74
CA ASN A 13 2.63 6.35 -16.54
C ASN A 13 2.12 6.07 -15.11
N ALA A 14 2.98 6.20 -14.10
CA ALA A 14 2.49 6.23 -12.72
C ALA A 14 2.00 7.66 -12.39
N PRO A 15 0.73 7.87 -11.99
CA PRO A 15 0.25 9.20 -11.61
C PRO A 15 1.10 9.76 -10.47
N THR A 16 1.60 10.99 -10.64
CA THR A 16 2.49 11.67 -9.67
C THR A 16 1.78 12.03 -8.36
N ARG A 17 0.44 11.99 -8.32
CA ARG A 17 -0.36 12.28 -7.13
C ARG A 17 -1.44 11.21 -6.92
N PRO A 18 -1.69 10.78 -5.67
CA PRO A 18 -2.82 9.92 -5.38
C PRO A 18 -4.13 10.66 -5.70
N TYR A 19 -5.08 9.93 -6.27
CA TYR A 19 -6.43 10.42 -6.56
C TYR A 19 -7.16 10.83 -5.30
N LYS A 20 -7.02 10.03 -4.24
CA LYS A 20 -7.59 10.31 -2.91
C LYS A 20 -6.73 9.65 -1.84
N GLU A 21 -6.63 10.29 -0.68
CA GLU A 21 -5.90 9.73 0.46
C GLU A 21 -6.64 9.98 1.78
N TRP A 22 -6.39 9.09 2.74
CA TRP A 22 -6.87 9.20 4.11
C TRP A 22 -5.75 8.79 5.07
N ARG A 23 -5.71 9.41 6.24
CA ARG A 23 -4.65 9.20 7.25
C ARG A 23 -5.25 9.05 8.64
N ALA A 24 -4.74 8.08 9.38
CA ALA A 24 -4.99 7.90 10.81
C ALA A 24 -3.64 7.69 11.51
N GLY A 25 -3.14 8.75 12.15
CA GLY A 25 -1.83 8.74 12.83
C GLY A 25 -0.68 8.40 11.86
N ASN A 26 0.02 7.30 12.15
CA ASN A 26 1.15 6.86 11.35
C ASN A 26 0.76 5.93 10.17
N VAL A 27 -0.52 5.60 10.03
CA VAL A 27 -1.05 4.79 8.92
C VAL A 27 -1.78 5.70 7.92
N LYS A 28 -1.55 5.46 6.62
CA LYS A 28 -2.16 6.19 5.51
C LYS A 28 -2.62 5.22 4.44
N ILE A 29 -3.77 5.46 3.82
CA ILE A 29 -4.18 4.76 2.60
C ILE A 29 -4.38 5.76 1.45
N ALA A 30 -3.82 5.45 0.29
CA ALA A 30 -3.88 6.27 -0.92
C ALA A 30 -4.45 5.47 -2.08
N ILE A 31 -5.30 6.08 -2.91
CA ILE A 31 -5.88 5.49 -4.12
C ILE A 31 -5.20 6.09 -5.35
N TRP A 32 -4.80 5.23 -6.28
CA TRP A 32 -4.14 5.62 -7.51
C TRP A 32 -5.00 5.26 -8.71
N LYS A 33 -4.96 6.10 -9.75
CA LYS A 33 -5.57 5.84 -11.06
C LYS A 33 -4.45 5.54 -12.04
N ASN A 34 -4.26 4.27 -12.35
CA ASN A 34 -3.20 3.83 -13.25
C ASN A 34 -3.79 3.52 -14.62
N LYS A 35 -2.99 3.72 -15.65
CA LYS A 35 -3.29 3.27 -17.01
C LYS A 35 -2.28 2.20 -17.40
N LYS A 36 -2.74 1.15 -18.06
CA LYS A 36 -1.87 0.15 -18.68
C LYS A 36 -2.22 0.04 -20.15
N THR A 37 -1.26 0.35 -21.01
CA THR A 37 -1.34 0.05 -22.43
C THR A 37 -1.01 -1.43 -22.62
N MET A 38 -1.90 -2.15 -23.28
CA MET A 38 -1.68 -3.55 -23.68
C MET A 38 -0.93 -3.61 -25.00
N GLU A 39 -0.35 -4.77 -25.32
CA GLU A 39 0.42 -4.99 -26.56
C GLU A 39 -0.43 -4.78 -27.83
N ASP A 40 -1.74 -4.94 -27.72
CA ASP A 40 -2.75 -4.70 -28.78
C ASP A 40 -3.11 -3.20 -28.95
N GLY A 41 -2.42 -2.30 -28.24
CA GLY A 41 -2.68 -0.85 -28.28
C GLY A 41 -3.92 -0.40 -27.50
N SER A 42 -4.65 -1.32 -26.86
CA SER A 42 -5.78 -0.99 -25.98
C SER A 42 -5.30 -0.45 -24.62
N GLU A 43 -5.91 0.64 -24.15
CA GLU A 43 -5.63 1.23 -22.84
C GLU A 43 -6.64 0.73 -21.80
N ILE A 44 -6.14 0.14 -20.72
CA ILE A 44 -6.96 -0.26 -19.56
C ILE A 44 -6.65 0.65 -18.38
N GLU A 45 -7.66 1.37 -17.93
CA GLU A 45 -7.61 2.14 -16.69
C GLU A 45 -8.01 1.26 -15.50
N TYR A 46 -7.19 1.26 -14.45
CA TYR A 46 -7.49 0.55 -13.22
C TYR A 46 -7.12 1.37 -12.00
N LYS A 47 -7.76 1.05 -10.87
CA LYS A 47 -7.49 1.68 -9.59
C LYS A 47 -6.73 0.71 -8.69
N SER A 48 -5.68 1.20 -8.05
CA SER A 48 -4.98 0.51 -6.97
C SER A 48 -5.06 1.32 -5.69
N ALA A 49 -4.79 0.67 -4.56
CA ALA A 49 -4.63 1.31 -3.27
C ALA A 49 -3.21 1.03 -2.74
N SER A 50 -2.66 1.95 -1.96
CA SER A 50 -1.41 1.74 -1.22
C SER A 50 -1.66 2.08 0.24
N LEU A 51 -1.42 1.11 1.12
CA LEU A 51 -1.41 1.29 2.57
C LEU A 51 0.04 1.56 2.99
N THR A 52 0.26 2.64 3.73
CA THR A 52 1.58 3.05 4.20
C THR A 52 1.58 3.17 5.71
N ARG A 53 2.57 2.55 6.37
CA ARG A 53 2.88 2.77 7.78
C ARG A 53 4.20 3.53 7.89
N SER A 54 4.16 4.65 8.57
CA SER A 54 5.36 5.49 8.82
C SER A 54 5.88 5.22 10.22
N TYR A 55 7.19 5.10 10.38
CA TYR A 55 7.82 4.90 11.67
C TYR A 55 9.24 5.40 11.67
N ARG A 56 9.74 5.72 12.87
CA ARG A 56 11.13 6.06 13.13
C ARG A 56 11.65 5.08 14.16
N LYS A 57 12.86 4.55 13.97
CA LYS A 57 13.49 3.72 14.99
C LYS A 57 14.05 4.61 16.10
N GLN A 58 14.03 4.11 17.33
CA GLN A 58 14.61 4.82 18.45
C GLN A 58 16.11 5.02 18.22
N GLY A 59 16.60 6.25 18.40
CA GLY A 59 18.00 6.60 18.17
C GLY A 59 18.38 6.91 16.72
N GLU A 60 17.44 6.86 15.77
CA GLU A 60 17.66 7.27 14.38
C GLU A 60 16.80 8.50 14.03
N ASP A 61 17.30 9.40 13.18
CA ASP A 61 16.52 10.52 12.65
C ASP A 61 15.86 10.22 11.28
N LEU A 62 15.96 8.97 10.83
CA LEU A 62 15.43 8.55 9.54
C LEU A 62 13.98 8.04 9.66
N TRP A 63 13.06 8.72 8.97
CA TRP A 63 11.70 8.23 8.77
C TRP A 63 11.68 7.10 7.74
N ARG A 64 11.06 5.98 8.11
CA ARG A 64 10.81 4.84 7.24
C ARG A 64 9.33 4.71 6.92
N HIS A 65 9.04 4.19 5.73
CA HIS A 65 7.70 3.95 5.24
C HIS A 65 7.59 2.53 4.70
N ASP A 66 6.79 1.70 5.35
CA ASP A 66 6.41 0.39 4.80
C ASP A 66 5.18 0.59 3.93
N VAL A 67 5.21 0.12 2.68
CA VAL A 67 4.13 0.30 1.70
C VAL A 67 3.63 -1.05 1.22
N ILE A 68 2.32 -1.28 1.33
CA ILE A 68 1.63 -2.44 0.79
C ILE A 68 0.69 -1.97 -0.30
N ASN A 69 0.85 -2.52 -1.50
CA ASN A 69 -0.04 -2.23 -2.63
C ASN A 69 -1.17 -3.26 -2.69
N LEU A 70 -2.41 -2.78 -2.77
CA LEU A 70 -3.63 -3.57 -2.74
C LEU A 70 -4.43 -3.32 -4.02
N ARG A 71 -5.01 -4.38 -4.59
CA ARG A 71 -6.02 -4.24 -5.65
C ARG A 71 -7.38 -4.00 -5.00
N ARG A 72 -8.35 -3.57 -5.81
CA ARG A 72 -9.74 -3.35 -5.34
C ARG A 72 -10.29 -4.55 -4.55
N ASN A 73 -10.07 -5.77 -5.05
CA ASN A 73 -10.60 -6.98 -4.44
C ASN A 73 -9.91 -7.33 -3.11
N ASP A 74 -8.66 -6.90 -2.92
CA ASP A 74 -7.90 -7.18 -1.70
C ASP A 74 -8.37 -6.29 -0.55
N ILE A 75 -8.95 -5.11 -0.83
CA ILE A 75 -9.47 -4.20 0.18
C ILE A 75 -10.57 -4.85 1.01
N GLN A 76 -11.54 -5.52 0.37
CA GLN A 76 -12.64 -6.16 1.09
C GLN A 76 -12.12 -7.31 1.98
N LYS A 77 -11.15 -8.08 1.48
CA LYS A 77 -10.51 -9.15 2.26
C LYS A 77 -9.72 -8.58 3.43
N ALA A 78 -8.97 -7.50 3.21
CA ALA A 78 -8.22 -6.80 4.25
C ALA A 78 -9.13 -6.28 5.37
N ILE A 79 -10.26 -5.64 5.02
CA ILE A 79 -11.25 -5.17 6.01
C ILE A 79 -11.75 -6.34 6.87
N LEU A 80 -12.12 -7.47 6.25
CA LEU A 80 -12.61 -8.63 6.99
C LEU A 80 -11.59 -9.17 7.99
N VAL A 81 -10.34 -9.37 7.57
CA VAL A 81 -9.30 -9.90 8.46
C VAL A 81 -8.86 -8.90 9.52
N LEU A 82 -8.86 -7.60 9.19
CA LEU A 82 -8.55 -6.54 10.16
C LEU A 82 -9.62 -6.45 11.25
N ASN A 83 -10.90 -6.56 10.90
CA ASN A 83 -11.98 -6.59 11.89
C ASN A 83 -11.84 -7.80 12.84
N LYS A 84 -11.59 -8.99 12.30
CA LYS A 84 -11.35 -10.19 13.14
C LYS A 84 -10.12 -10.06 14.04
N ALA A 85 -9.04 -9.49 13.51
CA ALA A 85 -7.85 -9.23 14.31
C ALA A 85 -8.11 -8.19 15.40
N GLN A 86 -8.92 -7.17 15.11
CA GLN A 86 -9.33 -6.18 16.10
C GLN A 86 -10.18 -6.80 17.21
N GLU A 87 -11.14 -7.67 16.86
CA GLU A 87 -11.95 -8.41 17.84
C GLU A 87 -11.04 -9.19 18.80
N ASP A 88 -10.08 -9.95 18.26
CA ASP A 88 -9.14 -10.73 19.08
C ASP A 88 -8.25 -9.84 19.96
N LEU A 89 -7.66 -8.78 19.41
CA LEU A 89 -6.78 -7.86 20.16
C LEU A 89 -7.50 -7.10 21.28
N ILE A 90 -8.79 -6.81 21.13
CA ILE A 90 -9.57 -6.11 22.16
C ILE A 90 -10.09 -7.09 23.21
N LEU A 91 -10.55 -8.27 22.79
CA LEU A 91 -11.11 -9.27 23.70
C LEU A 91 -10.03 -10.06 24.47
N SER A 92 -8.80 -10.13 23.96
CA SER A 92 -7.71 -10.87 24.60
C SER A 92 -7.05 -10.17 25.79
N ASP A 93 -7.38 -8.90 26.05
CA ASP A 93 -6.89 -8.15 27.23
C ASP A 93 -7.64 -8.56 28.52
N ASP A 94 -8.86 -9.08 28.45
CA ASP A 94 -9.66 -9.42 29.64
C ASP A 94 -9.36 -10.84 30.21
N SER A 95 -8.40 -11.58 29.64
CA SER A 95 -8.19 -13.01 29.96
C SER A 95 -6.80 -13.36 30.50
N LYS A 96 -5.94 -12.38 30.82
CA LYS A 96 -4.52 -12.63 31.18
C LYS A 96 -4.01 -11.92 32.44
N ASP A 97 -4.92 -11.46 33.31
CA ASP A 97 -4.55 -10.86 34.60
C ASP A 97 -4.91 -11.75 35.83
N GLU A 98 -5.27 -13.03 35.61
CA GLU A 98 -5.50 -14.00 36.70
C GLU A 98 -4.78 -15.33 36.44
N GLU A 99 -3.47 -15.40 36.68
CA GLU A 99 -2.76 -16.61 37.16
C GLU A 99 -1.39 -16.28 37.77
#